data_AF-A0A1V6BN30-F1
#
_entry.id   AF-A0A1V6BN30-F1
#
_cell.length_a   1.000
_cell.length_b   1.000
_cell.length_c   1.000
_cell.angle_alpha   90.00
_cell.angle_beta   90.00
_cell.angle_gamma   90.00
#
_symmetry.space_group_name_H-M   'P 1'
#
loop_
_entity.id
_entity.type
_entity.pdbx_description
1 polymer ?
#
loop_
_entity_poly.entity_id
_entity_poly.type
_entity_poly.pdbx_seq_one_letter_code
_entity_poly.pdbx_strand_id
1 'polypeptide(L)'
;MVKNNQGYTMLGVIMMILLIALTSVVFITELTFTVGEEQGKIDEKIAPIVYKNYVLRYLYHRKGLLEPTAGWVETLDGQALRYRITEQQDCFYFDVMLYSRFSETYRAVIALENNFPKIVRWGKIAEFTQDEAEYD
;
A
#
# COMPACT_ATOMS: atom_id res chain seq x y z
N MET A 1 10.23 -66.90 -22.20
CA MET A 1 9.57 -65.57 -22.15
C MET A 1 10.24 -64.73 -21.07
N VAL A 2 11.22 -63.91 -21.43
CA VAL A 2 11.77 -62.91 -20.51
C VAL A 2 10.82 -61.72 -20.59
N LYS A 3 10.02 -61.50 -19.54
CA LYS A 3 9.09 -60.37 -19.46
C LYS A 3 9.87 -59.07 -19.38
N ASN A 4 9.43 -58.09 -20.17
CA ASN A 4 9.97 -56.75 -20.32
C ASN A 4 9.83 -55.94 -19.02
N ASN A 5 10.63 -56.27 -17.99
CA ASN A 5 10.59 -55.62 -16.68
C ASN A 5 11.30 -54.26 -16.65
N GLN A 6 12.10 -53.91 -17.67
CA GLN A 6 12.79 -52.62 -17.77
C GLN A 6 11.85 -51.47 -18.15
N GLY A 7 10.79 -51.74 -18.93
CA GLY A 7 9.79 -50.72 -19.29
C GLY A 7 8.94 -50.29 -18.09
N TYR A 8 8.58 -51.22 -17.19
CA TYR A 8 7.79 -50.92 -16.00
C TYR A 8 8.58 -50.16 -14.92
N THR A 9 9.87 -50.46 -14.75
CA THR A 9 10.74 -49.71 -13.84
C THR A 9 11.01 -48.30 -14.35
N MET A 10 11.19 -48.11 -15.67
CA MET A 10 11.36 -46.78 -16.26
C MET A 10 10.09 -45.92 -16.14
N LEU A 11 8.91 -46.51 -16.36
CA LEU A 11 7.63 -45.82 -16.19
C LEU A 11 7.38 -45.40 -14.73
N GLY A 12 7.73 -46.25 -13.76
CA GLY A 12 7.64 -45.95 -12.33
C GLY A 12 8.55 -44.79 -11.91
N VAL A 13 9.78 -44.73 -12.45
CA VAL A 13 10.71 -43.62 -12.20
C VAL A 13 10.18 -42.30 -12.80
N ILE A 14 9.65 -42.33 -14.02
CA ILE A 14 9.05 -41.15 -14.66
C ILE A 14 7.84 -40.66 -13.84
N MET A 15 6.97 -41.57 -13.39
CA MET A 15 5.84 -41.21 -12.51
C MET A 15 6.31 -40.60 -11.18
N MET A 16 7.36 -41.15 -10.55
CA MET A 16 7.91 -40.56 -9.31
C MET A 16 8.45 -39.16 -9.53
N ILE A 17 9.19 -38.92 -10.62
CA ILE A 17 9.73 -37.58 -10.92
C ILE A 17 8.59 -36.59 -11.17
N LEU A 18 7.56 -36.99 -11.91
CA LEU A 18 6.38 -36.17 -12.15
C LEU A 18 5.62 -35.84 -10.86
N LEU A 19 5.48 -36.81 -9.95
CA LEU A 19 4.84 -36.60 -8.64
C LEU A 19 5.64 -35.63 -7.77
N ILE A 20 6.96 -35.78 -7.69
CA ILE A 20 7.84 -34.88 -6.91
C ILE A 20 7.79 -33.46 -7.48
N ALA A 21 7.81 -33.33 -8.82
CA ALA A 21 7.69 -32.04 -9.48
C ALA A 21 6.34 -31.38 -9.16
N LEU A 22 5.22 -32.12 -9.22
CA LEU A 22 3.90 -31.61 -8.88
C LEU A 22 3.82 -31.13 -7.43
N THR A 23 4.29 -31.95 -6.48
CA THR A 23 4.27 -31.58 -5.05
C THR A 23 5.16 -30.37 -4.76
N SER A 24 6.29 -30.24 -5.47
CA SER A 24 7.18 -29.09 -5.31
C SER A 24 6.56 -27.80 -5.84
N VAL A 25 5.86 -27.85 -6.98
CA VAL A 25 5.15 -26.68 -7.55
C VAL A 25 4.03 -26.22 -6.63
N VAL A 26 3.23 -27.15 -6.08
CA VAL A 26 2.16 -26.81 -5.13
C VAL A 26 2.74 -26.16 -3.87
N PHE A 27 3.79 -26.76 -3.30
CA PHE A 27 4.47 -26.23 -2.11
C PHE A 27 5.07 -24.83 -2.36
N ILE A 28 5.72 -24.61 -3.50
CA ILE A 28 6.27 -23.29 -3.86
C ILE A 28 5.15 -22.25 -4.02
N THR A 29 4.01 -22.64 -4.60
CA THR A 29 2.87 -21.74 -4.82
C THR A 29 2.24 -21.33 -3.49
N GLU A 30 2.00 -22.27 -2.57
CA GLU A 30 1.48 -21.98 -1.22
C GLU A 30 2.44 -21.10 -0.42
N LEU A 31 3.76 -21.37 -0.50
CA LEU A 31 4.78 -20.58 0.18
C LEU A 31 4.86 -19.16 -0.40
N THR A 32 4.74 -19.02 -1.72
CA THR A 32 4.68 -17.71 -2.40
C THR A 32 3.42 -16.93 -2.01
N PHE A 33 2.28 -17.61 -1.90
CA PHE A 33 1.03 -17.00 -1.46
C PHE A 33 1.12 -16.52 0.00
N THR A 34 1.64 -17.37 0.89
CA THR A 34 1.84 -17.05 2.31
C THR A 34 2.80 -15.87 2.49
N VAL A 35 3.94 -15.87 1.79
CA VAL A 35 4.89 -14.76 1.80
C VAL A 35 4.25 -13.48 1.24
N GLY A 36 3.43 -13.58 0.20
CA GLY A 36 2.68 -12.46 -0.36
C GLY A 36 1.67 -11.85 0.62
N GLU A 37 0.93 -12.69 1.36
CA GLU A 37 -0.01 -12.24 2.39
C GLU A 37 0.71 -11.60 3.59
N GLU A 38 1.81 -12.18 4.06
CA GLU A 38 2.59 -11.59 5.16
C GLU A 38 3.22 -10.27 4.74
N GLN A 39 3.74 -10.19 3.51
CA GLN A 39 4.24 -8.92 2.97
C GLN A 39 3.12 -7.88 2.87
N GLY A 40 1.92 -8.27 2.42
CA GLY A 40 0.75 -7.39 2.38
C GLY A 40 0.39 -6.83 3.76
N LYS A 41 0.41 -7.65 4.80
CA LYS A 41 0.16 -7.22 6.20
C LYS A 41 1.23 -6.26 6.74
N ILE A 42 2.49 -6.44 6.35
CA ILE A 42 3.59 -5.54 6.73
C ILE A 42 3.44 -4.21 5.98
N ASP A 43 3.18 -4.30 4.68
CA ASP A 43 2.96 -3.17 3.78
C ASP A 43 1.81 -2.28 4.30
N GLU A 44 0.69 -2.87 4.72
CA GLU A 44 -0.47 -2.17 5.32
C GLU A 44 -0.12 -1.37 6.59
N LYS A 45 0.81 -1.87 7.40
CA LYS A 45 1.26 -1.19 8.63
C LYS A 45 2.23 -0.05 8.35
N ILE A 46 3.05 -0.18 7.32
CA ILE A 46 4.11 0.80 6.99
C ILE A 46 3.56 1.96 6.15
N ALA A 47 2.60 1.70 5.26
CA ALA A 47 1.95 2.71 4.43
C ALA A 47 1.53 4.00 5.17
N PRO A 48 0.75 3.97 6.27
CA PRO A 48 0.34 5.19 6.98
C PRO A 48 1.54 6.00 7.51
N ILE A 49 2.62 5.33 7.92
CA ILE A 49 3.82 6.00 8.46
C ILE A 49 4.56 6.72 7.34
N VAL A 50 4.73 6.07 6.19
CA VAL A 50 5.38 6.65 5.00
C VAL A 50 4.62 7.89 4.54
N TYR A 51 3.29 7.81 4.47
CA TYR A 51 2.46 8.90 3.94
C TYR A 51 2.48 10.10 4.87
N LYS A 52 2.40 9.86 6.19
CA LYS A 52 2.50 10.93 7.20
C LYS A 52 3.86 11.63 7.14
N ASN A 53 4.95 10.87 6.97
CA ASN A 53 6.29 11.45 6.83
C ASN A 53 6.43 12.31 5.57
N TYR A 54 5.79 11.92 4.47
CA TYR A 54 5.76 12.74 3.26
C TYR A 54 5.08 14.09 3.53
N VAL A 55 3.89 14.09 4.14
CA VAL A 55 3.17 15.32 4.49
C VAL A 55 4.01 16.21 5.40
N LEU A 56 4.63 15.64 6.44
CA LEU A 56 5.50 16.41 7.35
C LEU A 56 6.70 17.05 6.62
N ARG A 57 7.35 16.31 5.71
CA ARG A 57 8.44 16.85 4.89
C ARG A 57 7.96 17.98 3.98
N TYR A 58 6.81 17.81 3.35
CA TYR A 58 6.21 18.86 2.52
C TYR A 58 6.00 20.15 3.33
N LEU A 59 5.37 20.03 4.50
CA LEU A 59 5.10 21.16 5.40
C LEU A 59 6.39 21.86 5.86
N TYR A 60 7.44 21.10 6.17
CA TYR A 60 8.74 21.63 6.57
C TYR A 60 9.44 22.40 5.42
N HIS A 61 9.48 21.82 4.22
CA HIS A 61 10.18 22.42 3.09
C HIS A 61 9.47 23.67 2.53
N ARG A 62 8.14 23.72 2.60
CA ARG A 62 7.33 24.84 2.08
C ARG A 62 7.15 25.99 3.09
N LYS A 63 7.87 25.98 4.22
CA LYS A 63 7.84 27.04 5.26
C LYS A 63 6.42 27.50 5.65
N GLY A 64 5.47 26.57 5.73
CA GLY A 64 4.11 26.90 6.16
C GLY A 64 3.16 27.45 5.10
N LEU A 65 3.60 27.66 3.85
CA LEU A 65 2.71 28.02 2.75
C LEU A 65 2.01 26.76 2.22
N LEU A 66 0.77 26.56 2.68
CA LEU A 66 -0.15 25.58 2.13
C LEU A 66 -0.97 26.24 1.03
N GLU A 67 -0.66 25.92 -0.21
CA GLU A 67 -1.41 26.38 -1.36
C GLU A 67 -2.33 25.25 -1.85
N PRO A 68 -3.65 25.50 -2.00
CA PRO A 68 -4.56 24.54 -2.59
C PRO A 68 -4.12 24.16 -4.01
N THR A 69 -4.19 22.88 -4.32
CA THR A 69 -3.82 22.35 -5.63
C THR A 69 -5.02 22.34 -6.57
N ALA A 70 -4.81 22.60 -7.86
CA ALA A 70 -5.83 22.47 -8.91
C ALA A 70 -6.09 20.99 -9.28
N GLY A 71 -6.41 20.15 -8.29
CA GLY A 71 -6.60 18.71 -8.44
C GLY A 71 -5.42 17.87 -7.92
N TRP A 72 -5.29 16.65 -8.44
CA TRP A 72 -4.22 15.74 -8.04
C TRP A 72 -2.90 16.15 -8.71
N VAL A 73 -1.85 16.25 -7.91
CA VAL A 73 -0.47 16.51 -8.33
C VAL A 73 0.33 15.23 -8.18
N GLU A 74 1.03 14.84 -9.24
CA GLU A 74 1.89 13.65 -9.25
C GLU A 74 3.34 14.02 -8.96
N THR A 75 4.00 13.24 -8.11
CA THR A 75 5.43 13.35 -7.86
C THR A 75 6.10 12.02 -8.15
N LEU A 76 7.16 12.08 -8.97
CA LEU A 76 7.97 10.92 -9.35
C LEU A 76 9.27 10.82 -8.54
N ASP A 77 9.55 11.78 -7.65
CA ASP A 77 10.76 11.79 -6.84
C ASP A 77 10.71 10.70 -5.76
N GLY A 78 11.50 9.65 -5.95
CA GLY A 78 11.73 8.57 -4.99
C GLY A 78 10.61 7.53 -4.89
N GLN A 79 9.35 7.95 -4.87
CA GLN A 79 8.17 7.09 -4.92
C GLN A 79 7.10 7.74 -5.79
N ALA A 80 6.47 6.97 -6.67
CA ALA A 80 5.31 7.43 -7.42
C ALA A 80 4.16 7.70 -6.44
N LEU A 81 3.87 8.98 -6.22
CA LEU A 81 2.89 9.48 -5.27
C LEU A 81 2.00 10.51 -5.98
N ARG A 82 0.74 10.57 -5.60
CA ARG A 82 -0.15 11.67 -5.93
C ARG A 82 -0.65 12.32 -4.64
N TYR A 83 -0.75 13.64 -4.65
CA TYR A 83 -1.32 14.39 -3.54
C TYR A 83 -2.29 15.45 -4.03
N ARG A 84 -3.16 15.91 -3.14
CA ARG A 84 -4.08 17.02 -3.37
C ARG A 84 -4.25 17.80 -2.08
N ILE A 85 -4.20 19.12 -2.17
CA ILE A 85 -4.45 20.04 -1.06
C ILE A 85 -5.75 20.80 -1.36
N THR A 86 -6.72 20.72 -0.47
CA THR A 86 -7.96 21.51 -0.54
C THR A 86 -8.14 22.31 0.75
N GLU A 87 -8.79 23.46 0.65
CA GLU A 87 -9.09 24.32 1.80
C GLU A 87 -10.60 24.33 2.03
N GLN A 88 -11.03 24.04 3.26
CA GLN A 88 -12.44 24.15 3.69
C GLN A 88 -12.47 24.57 5.17
N GLN A 89 -13.37 25.48 5.53
CA GLN A 89 -13.65 25.88 6.92
C GLN A 89 -12.38 26.15 7.76
N ASP A 90 -11.49 27.01 7.25
CA ASP A 90 -10.22 27.39 7.91
C ASP A 90 -9.22 26.23 8.15
N CYS A 91 -9.46 25.08 7.54
CA CYS A 91 -8.59 23.92 7.56
C CYS A 91 -8.10 23.56 6.15
N PHE A 92 -6.89 23.02 6.08
CA PHE A 92 -6.34 22.42 4.89
C PHE A 92 -6.43 20.89 4.98
N TYR A 93 -6.90 20.27 3.91
CA TYR A 93 -7.00 18.84 3.77
C TYR A 93 -5.93 18.41 2.78
N PHE A 94 -4.96 17.65 3.28
CA PHE A 94 -3.86 17.11 2.48
C PHE A 94 -4.13 15.64 2.24
N ASP A 95 -4.64 15.33 1.05
CA ASP A 95 -4.90 13.98 0.59
C ASP A 95 -3.66 13.42 -0.09
N VAL A 96 -3.30 12.17 0.21
CA VAL A 96 -2.10 11.52 -0.32
C VAL A 96 -2.38 10.05 -0.65
N MET A 97 -1.87 9.61 -1.80
CA MET A 97 -2.00 8.24 -2.31
C MET A 97 -0.70 7.83 -3.00
N LEU A 98 -0.20 6.62 -2.75
CA LEU A 98 0.90 6.05 -3.51
C LEU A 98 0.39 5.25 -4.71
N TYR A 99 1.16 5.27 -5.80
CA TYR A 99 0.93 4.43 -6.99
C TYR A 99 1.38 2.98 -6.80
N SER A 100 1.97 2.62 -5.66
CA SER A 100 2.32 1.22 -5.36
C SER A 100 1.11 0.44 -4.86
N ARG A 101 1.29 -0.82 -4.42
CA ARG A 101 0.30 -1.87 -4.08
C ARG A 101 -0.88 -1.48 -3.15
N PHE A 102 -0.99 -0.22 -2.75
CA PHE A 102 -1.98 0.31 -1.84
C PHE A 102 -3.09 1.05 -2.59
N SER A 103 -4.34 0.65 -2.38
CA SER A 103 -5.54 1.33 -2.92
C SER A 103 -5.97 2.54 -2.08
N GLU A 104 -5.42 2.67 -0.87
CA GLU A 104 -5.95 3.56 0.14
C GLU A 104 -5.44 4.99 -0.01
N THR A 105 -6.35 5.95 0.14
CA THR A 105 -6.02 7.37 0.25
C THR A 105 -6.03 7.78 1.70
N TYR A 106 -4.99 8.47 2.15
CA TYR A 106 -4.90 9.03 3.49
C TYR A 106 -5.09 10.53 3.45
N ARG A 107 -5.57 11.09 4.57
CA ARG A 107 -5.86 12.50 4.72
C ARG A 107 -5.21 13.03 5.99
N ALA A 108 -4.44 14.10 5.85
CA ALA A 108 -4.06 14.96 6.97
C ALA A 108 -4.98 16.18 6.99
N VAL A 109 -5.63 16.43 8.12
CA VAL A 109 -6.29 17.71 8.39
C VAL A 109 -5.28 18.60 9.07
N ILE A 110 -5.07 19.78 8.51
CA ILE A 110 -4.05 20.72 8.91
C ILE A 110 -4.72 22.04 9.30
N ALA A 111 -4.52 22.44 10.55
CA ALA A 111 -4.90 23.75 11.04
C ALA A 111 -3.68 24.68 11.05
N LEU A 112 -3.92 25.98 10.84
CA LEU A 112 -2.90 27.01 10.98
C LEU A 112 -2.95 27.58 12.40
N GLU A 113 -2.03 27.16 13.27
CA GLU A 113 -1.86 27.76 14.61
C GLU A 113 -0.69 28.75 14.55
N ASN A 114 -0.94 30.05 14.76
CA ASN A 114 0.09 31.11 14.70
C ASN A 114 0.89 31.13 13.37
N ASN A 115 0.23 30.91 12.24
CA ASN A 115 0.83 30.75 10.91
C ASN A 115 1.74 29.51 10.74
N PHE A 116 1.68 28.55 11.67
CA PHE A 116 2.37 27.27 11.53
C PHE A 116 1.37 26.16 11.22
N PRO A 117 1.60 25.36 10.15
CA PRO A 117 0.74 24.24 9.83
C PRO A 117 0.95 23.10 10.83
N LYS A 118 -0.14 22.63 11.42
CA LYS A 118 -0.13 21.52 12.37
C LYS A 118 -1.17 20.47 11.96
N ILE A 119 -0.73 19.22 11.89
CA ILE A 119 -1.63 18.09 11.63
C ILE A 119 -2.49 17.86 12.89
N VAL A 120 -3.78 18.15 12.79
CA VAL A 120 -4.76 17.95 13.89
C VAL A 120 -5.46 16.60 13.81
N ARG A 121 -5.56 16.03 12.61
CA ARG A 121 -6.12 14.68 12.38
C ARG A 121 -5.41 13.97 11.24
N TRP A 122 -5.26 12.66 11.35
CA TRP A 122 -4.59 11.80 10.36
C TRP A 122 -5.27 10.44 10.30
N GLY A 123 -5.59 9.95 9.11
CA GLY A 123 -6.23 8.65 8.94
C GLY A 123 -6.51 8.31 7.48
N LYS A 124 -7.21 7.20 7.24
CA LYS A 124 -7.72 6.87 5.90
C LYS A 124 -8.87 7.79 5.55
N ILE A 125 -8.99 8.25 4.30
CA ILE A 125 -10.03 9.20 3.90
C ILE A 125 -11.47 8.69 4.19
N ALA A 126 -11.68 7.37 4.11
CA ALA A 126 -12.95 6.72 4.40
C ALA A 126 -13.36 6.81 5.89
N GLU A 127 -12.41 7.02 6.80
CA GLU A 127 -12.67 7.18 8.24
C GLU A 127 -13.10 8.62 8.59
N PHE A 128 -13.00 9.57 7.65
CA PHE A 128 -13.45 10.95 7.87
C PHE A 128 -14.95 11.12 7.60
N THR A 129 -15.51 10.29 6.73
CA THR A 129 -16.94 10.35 6.33
C THR A 129 -17.89 9.84 7.42
N GLN A 130 -17.40 9.02 8.36
CA GLN A 130 -18.21 8.53 9.48
C GLN A 130 -18.39 9.57 10.59
N ASP A 131 -17.40 10.44 10.80
CA ASP A 131 -17.47 11.47 11.85
C ASP A 131 -18.23 12.74 11.42
N GLU A 132 -18.39 13.00 10.13
CA GLU A 132 -19.16 14.16 9.63
C GLU A 132 -20.68 13.91 9.68
N ALA A 133 -21.12 12.65 9.82
CA ALA A 133 -22.54 12.27 9.84
C ALA A 133 -23.12 12.11 11.26
N GLU A 134 -22.29 12.15 12.31
CA GLU A 134 -22.74 11.98 13.71
C GLU A 134 -22.98 13.32 14.43
N TYR A 135 -22.77 14.44 13.74
CA TYR A 135 -22.98 15.81 14.23
C TYR A 135 -24.10 16.58 13.50
N ASP A 136 -24.89 15.89 12.66
CA ASP A 136 -26.13 16.41 12.04
C ASP A 136 -27.37 16.13 12.90
#